data_AF-A0A350XV19-F1
#
_entry.id   AF-A0A350XV19-F1
#
_cell.length_a   1.000
_cell.length_b   1.000
_cell.length_c   1.000
_cell.angle_alpha   90.00
_cell.angle_beta   90.00
_cell.angle_gamma   90.00
#
_symmetry.space_group_name_H-M   'P 1'
#
loop_
_entity.id
_entity.type
_entity.pdbx_description
1 polymer ?
#
loop_
_entity_poly.entity_id
_entity_poly.type
_entity_poly.pdbx_seq_one_letter_code
_entity_poly.pdbx_strand_id
1 'polypeptide(L)'
;MHHNEKINKDFAITPNDVMINFIDSLIDKIENRSRCSDICIKKNDIYYQNIEGNVQATIKVMRENCFTHIPILDDGIVIGVFDENSVFNYIADNEIVMIDSELTFSDIKQYLSIDDREMESFVFMPYDSYVEELEDFIEMEFKKGKRIGMALLTSGGKKTSPLMGIITPWDIIQSER
;
A
#
# COMPACT_ATOMS: atom_id res chain seq x y z
N MET A 1 6.29 2.39 62.07
CA MET A 1 6.33 3.59 61.19
C MET A 1 7.45 3.36 60.18
N HIS A 2 7.12 2.93 58.96
CA HIS A 2 8.11 2.83 57.89
C HIS A 2 8.26 4.22 57.27
N HIS A 3 9.48 4.75 57.34
CA HIS A 3 9.85 6.11 56.98
C HIS A 3 10.19 6.13 55.48
N ASN A 4 9.30 6.66 54.64
CA ASN A 4 9.63 6.95 53.24
C ASN A 4 10.43 8.26 53.21
N GLU A 5 11.71 8.17 52.84
CA GLU A 5 12.53 9.34 52.60
C GLU A 5 12.05 10.07 51.34
N LYS A 6 11.86 11.39 51.48
CA LYS A 6 11.45 12.29 50.40
C LYS A 6 12.69 12.80 49.69
N ILE A 7 12.81 12.53 48.39
CA ILE A 7 13.72 13.25 47.51
C ILE A 7 12.86 14.25 46.73
N ASN A 8 13.15 15.54 46.93
CA ASN A 8 12.57 16.66 46.16
C ASN A 8 11.03 16.80 46.20
N LYS A 9 10.44 16.74 47.40
CA LYS A 9 9.00 17.00 47.70
C LYS A 9 7.95 16.11 47.03
N ASP A 10 8.30 15.23 46.11
CA ASP A 10 7.39 14.22 45.56
C ASP A 10 7.72 12.81 46.07
N PHE A 11 6.72 11.93 46.07
CA PHE A 11 6.91 10.53 46.42
C PHE A 11 7.93 9.90 45.47
N ALA A 12 8.99 9.30 46.00
CA ALA A 12 9.88 8.45 45.23
C ALA A 12 9.06 7.24 44.75
N ILE A 13 8.56 7.30 43.53
CA ILE A 13 8.04 6.13 42.84
C ILE A 13 9.27 5.34 42.43
N THR A 14 9.56 4.24 43.14
CA THR A 14 10.53 3.25 42.66
C THR A 14 9.82 2.46 41.55
N PRO A 15 10.24 2.58 40.28
CA PRO A 15 9.68 1.76 39.23
C PRO A 15 9.94 0.30 39.59
N ASN A 16 8.88 -0.52 39.66
CA ASN A 16 9.07 -1.96 39.75
C ASN A 16 9.59 -2.48 38.40
N ASP A 17 10.28 -3.61 38.38
CA ASP A 17 10.86 -4.22 37.17
C ASP A 17 9.82 -4.37 36.04
N VAL A 18 8.55 -4.63 36.39
CA VAL A 18 7.42 -4.67 35.44
C VAL A 18 7.25 -3.33 34.69
N MET A 19 7.38 -2.20 35.37
CA MET A 19 7.26 -0.87 34.78
C MET A 19 8.47 -0.55 33.90
N ILE A 20 9.67 -0.93 34.32
CA ILE A 20 10.89 -0.74 33.52
C ILE A 20 10.80 -1.58 32.24
N ASN A 21 10.49 -2.88 32.35
CA ASN A 21 10.32 -3.75 31.19
C ASN A 21 9.24 -3.24 30.22
N PHE A 22 8.16 -2.65 30.73
CA PHE A 22 7.15 -2.03 29.89
C PHE A 22 7.70 -0.81 29.14
N ILE A 23 8.38 0.10 29.82
CA ILE A 23 9.00 1.28 29.21
C ILE A 23 10.04 0.87 28.16
N ASP A 24 10.90 -0.09 28.49
CA ASP A 24 11.92 -0.61 27.57
C ASP A 24 11.27 -1.24 26.32
N SER A 25 10.14 -1.96 26.49
CA SER A 25 9.40 -2.51 25.35
C SER A 25 8.78 -1.44 24.44
N LEU A 26 8.37 -0.29 25.02
CA LEU A 26 7.85 0.84 24.25
C LEU A 26 8.97 1.55 23.49
N ILE A 27 10.12 1.75 24.12
CA ILE A 27 11.31 2.32 23.48
C ILE A 27 11.73 1.44 22.32
N ASP A 28 11.87 0.13 22.54
CA ASP A 28 12.25 -0.83 21.50
C ASP A 28 11.29 -0.81 20.31
N LYS A 29 9.97 -0.78 20.56
CA LYS A 29 8.96 -0.63 19.49
C LYS A 29 9.12 0.66 18.69
N ILE A 30 9.50 1.76 19.33
CA ILE A 30 9.69 3.05 18.65
C ILE A 30 11.02 3.07 17.88
N GLU A 31 12.07 2.50 18.44
CA GLU A 31 13.41 2.48 17.83
C GLU A 31 13.48 1.49 16.65
N ASN A 32 12.80 0.35 16.75
CA ASN A 32 12.84 -0.75 15.78
C ASN A 32 11.54 -0.94 14.99
N ARG A 33 10.72 0.12 14.85
CA ARG A 33 9.50 0.06 14.03
C ARG A 33 9.80 -0.25 12.56
N SER A 34 9.09 -1.23 12.01
CA SER A 34 9.22 -1.67 10.62
C SER A 34 8.86 -0.56 9.64
N ARG A 35 9.60 -0.50 8.52
CA ARG A 35 9.33 0.44 7.43
C ARG A 35 8.67 -0.27 6.26
N CYS A 36 7.87 0.48 5.52
CA CYS A 36 7.28 0.04 4.26
C CYS A 36 8.38 -0.41 3.27
N SER A 37 9.54 0.23 3.28
CA SER A 37 10.70 -0.12 2.46
C SER A 37 11.27 -1.51 2.75
N ASP A 38 11.03 -2.06 3.96
CA ASP A 38 11.50 -3.39 4.38
C ASP A 38 10.60 -4.52 3.85
N ILE A 39 9.30 -4.25 3.66
CA ILE A 39 8.28 -5.26 3.33
C ILE A 39 7.75 -5.15 1.90
N CYS A 40 8.07 -4.07 1.19
CA CYS A 40 7.54 -3.82 -0.15
C CYS A 40 8.18 -4.69 -1.25
N ILE A 41 7.41 -4.89 -2.32
CA ILE A 41 7.95 -5.28 -3.62
C ILE A 41 8.64 -4.06 -4.21
N LYS A 42 9.96 -4.13 -4.35
CA LYS A 42 10.81 -3.02 -4.82
C LYS A 42 10.58 -2.77 -6.31
N LYS A 43 10.77 -1.53 -6.76
CA LYS A 43 10.56 -1.10 -8.16
C LYS A 43 11.03 -2.08 -9.22
N ASN A 44 12.22 -2.67 -9.04
CA ASN A 44 12.83 -3.57 -10.03
C ASN A 44 12.10 -4.91 -10.15
N ASP A 45 11.34 -5.29 -9.14
CA ASP A 45 10.60 -6.55 -9.04
C ASP A 45 9.10 -6.36 -9.31
N ILE A 46 8.64 -5.12 -9.51
CA ILE A 46 7.25 -4.82 -9.84
C ILE A 46 6.99 -5.17 -11.30
N TYR A 47 5.96 -5.99 -11.53
CA TYR A 47 5.35 -6.06 -12.85
C TYR A 47 4.39 -4.88 -13.04
N TYR A 48 4.72 -3.99 -13.98
CA TYR A 48 3.91 -2.83 -14.35
C TYR A 48 3.82 -2.70 -15.87
N GLN A 49 2.89 -1.88 -16.34
CA GLN A 49 2.81 -1.53 -17.76
C GLN A 49 2.81 -0.02 -17.99
N ASN A 50 3.24 0.39 -19.19
CA ASN A 50 3.11 1.77 -19.63
C ASN A 50 1.73 1.99 -20.28
N ILE A 51 1.33 3.25 -20.46
CA ILE A 51 0.04 3.59 -21.08
C ILE A 51 -0.15 3.05 -22.51
N GLU A 52 0.94 2.89 -23.26
CA GLU A 52 0.92 2.29 -24.60
C GLU A 52 1.08 0.76 -24.57
N GLY A 53 1.10 0.16 -23.38
CA GLY A 53 1.22 -1.29 -23.18
C GLY A 53 -0.04 -2.05 -23.64
N ASN A 54 0.14 -3.30 -24.05
CA ASN A 54 -0.95 -4.12 -24.57
C ASN A 54 -1.79 -4.76 -23.45
N VAL A 55 -3.10 -4.60 -23.54
CA VAL A 55 -4.06 -5.09 -22.53
C VAL A 55 -4.13 -6.64 -22.54
N GLN A 56 -4.19 -7.26 -23.72
CA GLN A 56 -4.34 -8.72 -23.83
C GLN A 56 -3.13 -9.47 -23.23
N ALA A 57 -1.91 -9.01 -23.53
CA ALA A 57 -0.68 -9.57 -22.99
C ALA A 57 -0.63 -9.41 -21.47
N THR A 58 -1.06 -8.25 -20.95
CA THR A 58 -1.12 -8.01 -19.51
C THR A 58 -2.09 -8.95 -18.80
N ILE A 59 -3.28 -9.18 -19.36
CA ILE A 59 -4.25 -10.14 -18.81
C ILE A 59 -3.65 -11.55 -18.74
N LYS A 60 -2.86 -11.97 -19.73
CA LYS A 60 -2.18 -13.27 -19.72
C LYS A 60 -1.16 -13.34 -18.57
N VAL A 61 -0.32 -12.32 -18.42
CA VAL A 61 0.67 -12.26 -17.32
C VAL A 61 -0.01 -12.23 -15.96
N MET A 62 -1.09 -11.46 -15.80
CA MET A 62 -1.88 -11.43 -14.57
C MET A 62 -2.38 -12.83 -14.20
N ARG A 63 -2.94 -13.56 -15.16
CA ARG A 63 -3.43 -14.92 -14.94
C ARG A 63 -2.31 -15.90 -14.60
N GLU A 64 -1.18 -15.83 -15.30
CA GLU A 64 -0.05 -16.74 -15.12
C GLU A 64 0.64 -16.56 -13.76
N ASN A 65 0.65 -15.34 -13.24
CA ASN A 65 1.35 -14.99 -11.99
C ASN A 65 0.39 -14.68 -10.83
N CYS A 66 -0.92 -14.88 -11.02
CA CYS A 66 -1.96 -14.55 -10.04
C CYS A 66 -1.92 -13.08 -9.56
N PHE A 67 -1.51 -12.15 -10.42
CA PHE A 67 -1.56 -10.72 -10.10
C PHE A 67 -2.98 -10.19 -10.22
N THR A 68 -3.44 -9.48 -9.20
CA THR A 68 -4.80 -8.89 -9.15
C THR A 68 -4.83 -7.44 -9.61
N HIS A 69 -3.70 -6.74 -9.51
CA HIS A 69 -3.57 -5.31 -9.82
C HIS A 69 -2.23 -5.05 -10.50
N ILE A 70 -2.27 -4.31 -11.61
CA ILE A 70 -1.09 -3.90 -12.36
C ILE A 70 -1.04 -2.37 -12.39
N PRO A 71 -0.01 -1.74 -11.78
CA PRO A 71 0.21 -0.31 -11.93
C PRO A 71 0.44 0.06 -13.41
N ILE A 72 -0.24 1.10 -13.86
CA ILE A 72 -0.05 1.68 -15.19
C ILE A 72 0.72 2.99 -15.04
N LEU A 73 1.88 3.05 -15.67
CA LEU A 73 2.85 4.12 -15.53
C LEU A 73 2.95 4.97 -16.79
N ASP A 74 3.28 6.24 -16.59
CA ASP A 74 3.75 7.15 -17.62
C ASP A 74 4.92 7.95 -17.04
N ASP A 75 6.08 7.90 -17.69
CA ASP A 75 7.35 8.44 -17.20
C ASP A 75 7.66 8.10 -15.71
N GLY A 76 7.38 6.86 -15.31
CA GLY A 76 7.61 6.38 -13.95
C GLY A 76 6.59 6.83 -12.90
N ILE A 77 5.59 7.64 -13.29
CA ILE A 77 4.49 8.10 -12.46
C ILE A 77 3.29 7.18 -12.65
N VAL A 78 2.61 6.80 -11.56
CA VAL A 78 1.39 5.99 -11.65
C VAL A 78 0.23 6.86 -12.12
N ILE A 79 -0.31 6.53 -13.28
CA ILE A 79 -1.46 7.23 -13.88
C ILE A 79 -2.76 6.42 -13.78
N GLY A 80 -2.67 5.14 -13.39
CA GLY A 80 -3.81 4.25 -13.24
C GLY A 80 -3.41 2.91 -12.64
N VAL A 81 -4.42 2.11 -12.29
CA VAL A 81 -4.26 0.70 -11.92
C VAL A 81 -5.22 -0.11 -12.76
N PHE A 82 -4.69 -1.16 -13.40
CA PHE A 82 -5.45 -2.13 -14.16
C PHE A 82 -5.73 -3.37 -13.32
N ASP A 83 -6.99 -3.79 -13.28
CA ASP A 83 -7.46 -4.95 -12.54
C ASP A 83 -8.74 -5.53 -13.17
N GLU A 84 -9.36 -6.51 -12.50
CA GLU A 84 -10.61 -7.13 -12.95
C GLU A 84 -11.75 -6.12 -13.13
N ASN A 85 -11.84 -5.09 -12.28
CA ASN A 85 -12.88 -4.08 -12.38
C ASN A 85 -12.70 -3.21 -13.63
N SER A 86 -11.45 -2.91 -14.00
CA SER A 86 -11.15 -2.24 -15.27
C SER A 86 -11.68 -3.01 -16.47
N VAL A 87 -11.45 -4.33 -16.51
CA VAL A 87 -11.96 -5.20 -17.59
C VAL A 87 -13.48 -5.28 -17.57
N PHE A 88 -14.07 -5.45 -16.38
CA PHE A 88 -15.51 -5.56 -16.22
C PHE A 88 -16.24 -4.31 -16.71
N ASN A 89 -15.79 -3.12 -16.31
CA ASN A 89 -16.39 -1.86 -16.75
C ASN A 89 -16.18 -1.61 -18.24
N TYR A 90 -15.01 -1.96 -18.78
CA TYR A 90 -14.78 -1.90 -20.22
C TYR A 90 -15.78 -2.77 -20.99
N ILE A 91 -16.08 -3.97 -20.49
CA ILE A 91 -17.07 -4.85 -21.12
C ILE A 91 -18.49 -4.32 -20.94
N ALA A 92 -18.83 -3.80 -19.76
CA ALA A 92 -20.16 -3.31 -19.45
C ALA A 92 -20.59 -2.11 -20.30
N ASP A 93 -19.63 -1.22 -20.62
CA ASP A 93 -19.88 0.01 -21.37
C ASP A 93 -19.87 -0.18 -22.90
N ASN A 94 -19.41 -1.32 -23.41
CA ASN A 94 -19.20 -1.54 -24.84
C ASN A 94 -20.04 -2.71 -25.36
N GLU A 95 -20.83 -2.49 -26.42
CA GLU A 95 -21.72 -3.52 -26.99
C GLU A 95 -20.95 -4.69 -27.62
N ILE A 96 -19.81 -4.40 -28.27
CA ILE A 96 -18.91 -5.40 -28.86
C ILE A 96 -17.50 -5.09 -28.39
N VAL A 97 -16.87 -6.07 -27.75
CA VAL A 97 -15.54 -5.94 -27.15
C VAL A 97 -14.55 -6.84 -27.88
N MET A 98 -13.45 -6.26 -28.35
CA MET A 98 -12.32 -6.97 -28.94
C MET A 98 -11.09 -6.68 -28.08
N ILE A 99 -10.55 -7.70 -27.42
CA ILE A 99 -9.29 -7.62 -26.65
C ILE A 99 -8.23 -8.38 -27.42
N ASP A 100 -7.54 -7.69 -28.33
CA ASP A 100 -6.51 -8.24 -29.21
C ASP A 100 -5.12 -7.63 -28.98
N SER A 101 -4.18 -7.84 -29.91
CA SER A 101 -2.82 -7.32 -29.81
C SER A 101 -2.71 -5.81 -29.99
N GLU A 102 -3.77 -5.15 -30.49
CA GLU A 102 -3.76 -3.72 -30.78
C GLU A 102 -4.35 -2.90 -29.63
N LEU A 103 -5.18 -3.50 -28.77
CA LEU A 103 -5.77 -2.80 -27.63
C LEU A 103 -4.71 -2.39 -26.59
N THR A 104 -4.57 -1.09 -26.36
CA THR A 104 -3.63 -0.49 -25.41
C THR A 104 -4.32 0.04 -24.14
N PHE A 105 -3.54 0.33 -23.10
CA PHE A 105 -4.08 1.01 -21.90
C PHE A 105 -4.55 2.44 -22.18
N SER A 106 -4.03 3.08 -23.22
CA SER A 106 -4.48 4.40 -23.68
C SER A 106 -5.94 4.35 -24.15
N ASP A 107 -6.31 3.28 -24.86
CA ASP A 107 -7.68 3.07 -25.37
C ASP A 107 -8.69 2.85 -24.24
N ILE A 108 -8.27 2.22 -23.14
CA ILE A 108 -9.11 1.90 -21.98
C ILE A 108 -8.85 2.81 -20.78
N LYS A 109 -8.19 3.96 -20.97
CA LYS A 109 -7.69 4.81 -19.89
C LYS A 109 -8.74 5.20 -18.85
N GLN A 110 -9.97 5.43 -19.28
CA GLN A 110 -11.08 5.80 -18.39
C GLN A 110 -11.43 4.71 -17.35
N TYR A 111 -11.08 3.45 -17.63
CA TYR A 111 -11.32 2.30 -16.76
C TYR A 111 -10.17 2.01 -15.80
N LEU A 112 -9.09 2.79 -15.86
CA LEU A 112 -7.88 2.62 -15.04
C LEU A 112 -7.87 3.54 -13.81
N SER A 113 -8.96 4.29 -13.58
CA SER A 113 -9.01 5.29 -12.50
C SER A 113 -8.65 4.68 -11.15
N ILE A 114 -7.76 5.35 -10.44
CA ILE A 114 -7.40 5.09 -9.05
C ILE A 114 -8.27 5.87 -8.08
N ASP A 115 -8.86 6.96 -8.57
CA ASP A 115 -9.77 7.82 -7.81
C ASP A 115 -11.21 7.29 -7.96
N ASP A 116 -12.04 7.51 -6.94
CA ASP A 116 -13.50 7.26 -6.95
C ASP A 116 -13.98 5.81 -7.15
N ARG A 117 -13.15 4.81 -6.81
CA ARG A 117 -13.60 3.41 -6.78
C ARG A 117 -14.52 3.12 -5.60
N GLU A 118 -15.62 2.41 -5.85
CA GLU A 118 -16.68 2.19 -4.84
C GLU A 118 -16.21 1.34 -3.65
N MET A 119 -15.59 0.18 -3.92
CA MET A 119 -15.23 -0.82 -2.90
C MET A 119 -13.74 -0.89 -2.58
N GLU A 120 -12.92 -0.10 -3.28
CA GLU A 120 -11.47 -0.22 -3.23
C GLU A 120 -10.81 1.16 -3.26
N SER A 121 -9.65 1.26 -2.64
CA SER A 121 -8.83 2.47 -2.63
C SER A 121 -7.36 2.11 -2.90
N PHE A 122 -6.63 3.04 -3.50
CA PHE A 122 -5.18 2.98 -3.66
C PHE A 122 -4.55 4.11 -2.89
N VAL A 123 -3.58 3.80 -2.03
CA VAL A 123 -2.97 4.78 -1.14
C VAL A 123 -1.56 5.08 -1.60
N PHE A 124 -1.20 6.36 -1.65
CA PHE A 124 0.15 6.82 -1.97
C PHE A 124 0.87 7.21 -0.69
N MET A 125 2.06 6.67 -0.48
CA MET A 125 2.88 6.93 0.72
C MET A 125 4.35 7.12 0.35
N PRO A 126 5.11 7.89 1.14
CA PRO A 126 6.57 7.93 1.01
C PRO A 126 7.16 6.53 1.09
N TYR A 127 8.21 6.27 0.29
CA TYR A 127 8.85 4.96 0.23
C TYR A 127 9.32 4.41 1.59
N ASP A 128 9.75 5.29 2.48
CA ASP A 128 10.33 4.93 3.77
C ASP A 128 9.41 5.20 4.97
N SER A 129 8.10 5.36 4.72
CA SER A 129 7.08 5.46 5.78
C SER A 129 7.06 4.22 6.67
N TYR A 130 6.47 4.35 7.85
CA TYR A 130 6.31 3.23 8.78
C TYR A 130 5.10 2.37 8.42
N VAL A 131 5.19 1.07 8.71
CA VAL A 131 4.09 0.12 8.45
C VAL A 131 2.83 0.50 9.25
N GLU A 132 2.99 0.99 10.47
CA GLU A 132 1.89 1.51 11.31
C GLU A 132 1.09 2.62 10.59
N GLU A 133 1.76 3.51 9.84
CA GLU A 133 1.05 4.55 9.07
C GLU A 133 0.18 3.92 7.96
N LEU A 134 0.63 2.82 7.35
CA LEU A 134 -0.15 2.08 6.36
C LEU A 134 -1.33 1.37 7.01
N GLU A 135 -1.16 0.79 8.20
CA GLU A 135 -2.24 0.19 8.99
C GLU A 135 -3.33 1.22 9.33
N ASP A 136 -2.96 2.44 9.71
CA ASP A 136 -3.89 3.55 9.94
C ASP A 136 -4.71 3.87 8.68
N PHE A 137 -4.06 3.90 7.49
CA PHE A 137 -4.75 4.08 6.22
C PHE A 137 -5.72 2.92 5.93
N ILE A 138 -5.32 1.67 6.18
CA ILE A 138 -6.18 0.50 5.99
C ILE A 138 -7.42 0.60 6.88
N GLU A 139 -7.25 0.92 8.17
CA GLU A 139 -8.35 1.04 9.11
C GLU A 139 -9.31 2.18 8.70
N MET A 140 -8.76 3.32 8.26
CA MET A 140 -9.54 4.46 7.80
C MET A 140 -10.40 4.11 6.58
N GLU A 141 -9.83 3.43 5.58
CA GLU A 141 -10.58 3.03 4.37
C GLU A 141 -11.60 1.94 4.69
N PHE A 142 -11.26 0.99 5.56
CA PHE A 142 -12.17 -0.06 6.00
C PHE A 142 -13.42 0.52 6.69
N LYS A 143 -13.25 1.56 7.52
CA LYS A 143 -14.37 2.29 8.14
C LYS A 143 -15.29 2.98 7.12
N LYS A 144 -14.80 3.26 5.90
CA LYS A 144 -15.58 3.78 4.77
C LYS A 144 -16.21 2.67 3.91
N GLY A 145 -16.02 1.40 4.28
CA GLY A 145 -16.48 0.25 3.50
C GLY A 145 -15.58 -0.08 2.31
N LYS A 146 -14.35 0.45 2.27
CA LYS A 146 -13.39 0.21 1.20
C LYS A 146 -12.23 -0.66 1.69
N ARG A 147 -11.68 -1.49 0.81
CA ARG A 147 -10.40 -2.16 1.04
C ARG A 147 -9.27 -1.39 0.36
N ILE A 148 -8.04 -1.51 0.87
CA ILE A 148 -6.86 -1.09 0.10
C ILE A 148 -6.50 -2.22 -0.86
N GLY A 149 -6.56 -1.95 -2.17
CA GLY A 149 -6.13 -2.92 -3.19
C GLY A 149 -4.61 -3.02 -3.27
N MET A 150 -3.94 -1.87 -3.18
CA MET A 150 -2.48 -1.75 -3.19
C MET A 150 -2.06 -0.40 -2.59
N ALA A 151 -0.96 -0.40 -1.82
CA ALA A 151 -0.25 0.82 -1.46
C ALA A 151 0.89 1.07 -2.46
N LEU A 152 0.91 2.28 -3.01
CA LEU A 152 1.84 2.76 -4.02
C LEU A 152 2.89 3.63 -3.34
N LEU A 153 4.08 3.07 -3.12
CA LEU A 153 5.18 3.76 -2.45
C LEU A 153 5.92 4.64 -3.46
N THR A 154 5.86 5.94 -3.28
CA THR A 154 6.50 6.91 -4.18
C THR A 154 7.57 7.72 -3.47
N SER A 155 8.47 8.35 -4.23
CA SER A 155 9.58 9.13 -3.65
C SER A 155 9.13 10.29 -2.75
N GLY A 156 7.90 10.80 -2.95
CA GLY A 156 7.34 11.93 -2.19
C GLY A 156 5.97 11.65 -1.57
N GLY A 157 5.50 10.40 -1.60
CA GLY A 157 4.17 10.01 -1.10
C GLY A 157 2.99 10.62 -1.83
N LYS A 158 3.19 11.05 -3.07
CA LYS A 158 2.16 11.67 -3.91
C LYS A 158 2.01 10.92 -5.23
N LYS A 159 0.82 10.99 -5.81
CA LYS A 159 0.52 10.43 -7.13
C LYS A 159 1.33 11.03 -8.28
N THR A 160 1.89 12.23 -8.10
CA THR A 160 2.75 12.90 -9.08
C THR A 160 4.24 12.59 -8.93
N SER A 161 4.61 11.68 -8.03
CA SER A 161 5.99 11.30 -7.76
C SER A 161 6.29 9.91 -8.31
N PRO A 162 7.53 9.62 -8.73
CA PRO A 162 7.91 8.31 -9.25
C PRO A 162 7.60 7.16 -8.28
N LEU A 163 7.09 6.05 -8.83
CA LEU A 163 6.87 4.80 -8.09
C LEU A 163 8.22 4.15 -7.73
N MET A 164 8.37 3.76 -6.46
CA MET A 164 9.57 3.17 -5.88
C MET A 164 9.33 1.76 -5.31
N GLY A 165 8.10 1.44 -4.93
CA GLY A 165 7.71 0.13 -4.41
C GLY A 165 6.20 -0.01 -4.37
N ILE A 166 5.71 -1.22 -4.15
CA ILE A 166 4.31 -1.49 -3.85
C ILE A 166 4.19 -2.43 -2.66
N ILE A 167 3.10 -2.28 -1.91
CA ILE A 167 2.70 -3.22 -0.86
C ILE A 167 1.28 -3.67 -1.16
N THR A 168 1.08 -4.97 -1.17
CA THR A 168 -0.23 -5.60 -1.27
C THR A 168 -0.68 -6.09 0.11
N PRO A 169 -1.98 -6.38 0.31
CA PRO A 169 -2.45 -6.99 1.56
C PRO A 169 -1.71 -8.28 1.93
N TRP A 170 -1.21 -9.04 0.94
CA TRP A 170 -0.45 -10.27 1.17
C TRP A 170 0.93 -10.03 1.77
N ASP A 171 1.58 -8.92 1.43
CA ASP A 171 2.92 -8.57 1.93
C ASP A 171 2.85 -8.20 3.42
N ILE A 172 1.77 -7.50 3.82
CA ILE A 172 1.51 -7.15 5.23
C ILE A 172 1.33 -8.41 6.07
N ILE A 173 0.47 -9.34 5.63
CA ILE A 173 0.21 -10.60 6.33
C ILE A 173 1.49 -11.45 6.48
N GLN A 174 2.39 -11.39 5.49
CA GLN A 174 3.68 -12.08 5.56
C GLN A 174 4.65 -11.42 6.54
N SER A 175 4.60 -10.10 6.70
CA SER A 175 5.47 -9.34 7.60
C SER A 175 5.14 -9.51 9.08
N GLU A 176 3.91 -9.89 9.42
CA GLU A 176 3.46 -10.12 10.81
C GLU A 176 3.85 -11.52 11.37
N ARG A 177 4.56 -12.34 10.59
CA ARG A 177 5.00 -13.69 11.00
C ARG A 177 6.41 -13.70 11.56
#